data_AF-A0A257H5N4-F1
#
_entry.id   AF-A0A257H5N4-F1
#
_cell.length_a   1.000
_cell.length_b   1.000
_cell.length_c   1.000
_cell.angle_alpha   90.00
_cell.angle_beta   90.00
_cell.angle_gamma   90.00
#
_symmetry.space_group_name_H-M   'P 1'
#
loop_
_entity.id
_entity.type
_entity.pdbx_description
1 polymer ?
#
loop_
_entity_poly.entity_id
_entity_poly.type
_entity_poly.pdbx_seq_one_letter_code
_entity_poly.pdbx_strand_id
1 'polypeptide(L)'
;MLAFAGDPLRITSQMRDIWLDTLSDLPGTVLRLAGLSPELQAHWQTLANDRSVAPEALQFFDLHHPTSLPEALMDADLFLDTFPMGSPEVAGCALACGIPVVTARGASMASRMTSGMLSIAGLEELVAQDLNTYAALLKSLVQDRDRQHALQRRVRSIPESHPLFDAHQWVYNLQKVFEGVHATLPPAPPQASYSAQTLAYLRPLASESALGPRTDAGRRYVIAAPPYQHNSAGIRVLYDLQRWLVCAGLDAIVCTWFQGYPVEQFVDDIVIYPEVAPGNLLQAKRVVRYILNTPGKLGHGEKHYGADEVLVAYNRHLAPYADGRVLQVPSIEPFFHARGRTGGVNAFYVGKGKNLGAHPEGCIEITKAFPATRSAMANFLRTVDTLYTYDDFTMLAPEAQRCGCRVLLIHREGTIGECPMEPFPSEEEFRVQLHEFIELTRRL
;
A
#
# COMPACT_ATOMS: atom_id res chain seq x y z
N MET A 1 -7.55 13.10 20.54
CA MET A 1 -6.89 13.50 19.30
C MET A 1 -7.85 13.35 18.13
N LEU A 2 -8.10 14.42 17.40
CA LEU A 2 -8.91 14.44 16.18
C LEU A 2 -7.96 14.51 14.98
N ALA A 3 -8.30 13.86 13.88
CA ALA A 3 -7.51 13.94 12.65
C ALA A 3 -8.38 14.11 11.41
N PHE A 4 -7.90 14.92 10.46
CA PHE A 4 -8.37 14.93 9.09
C PHE A 4 -7.16 14.83 8.15
N ALA A 5 -7.32 14.04 7.11
CA ALA A 5 -6.38 13.93 6.00
C ALA A 5 -7.19 13.80 4.70
N GLY A 6 -6.73 14.49 3.66
CA GLY A 6 -7.39 14.53 2.36
C GLY A 6 -7.17 15.88 1.69
N ASP A 7 -7.94 16.13 0.63
CA ASP A 7 -7.91 17.40 -0.06
C ASP A 7 -8.50 18.52 0.83
N PRO A 8 -7.71 19.53 1.24
CA PRO A 8 -8.18 20.61 2.12
C PRO A 8 -9.27 21.47 1.48
N LEU A 9 -9.42 21.46 0.15
CA LEU A 9 -10.51 22.17 -0.55
C LEU A 9 -11.89 21.58 -0.23
N ARG A 10 -11.95 20.37 0.33
CA ARG A 10 -13.19 19.73 0.81
C ARG A 10 -13.65 20.29 2.16
N ILE A 11 -12.78 20.98 2.90
CA ILE A 11 -13.13 21.60 4.18
C ILE A 11 -13.84 22.93 3.92
N THR A 12 -15.16 22.94 4.05
CA THR A 12 -15.92 24.20 3.95
C THR A 12 -15.69 25.08 5.18
N SER A 13 -16.00 26.37 5.07
CA SER A 13 -15.91 27.31 6.20
C SER A 13 -16.71 26.84 7.41
N GLN A 14 -17.92 26.30 7.19
CA GLN A 14 -18.77 25.78 8.26
C GLN A 14 -18.13 24.61 9.00
N MET A 15 -17.51 23.66 8.28
CA MET A 15 -16.79 22.53 8.90
C MET A 15 -15.61 23.01 9.73
N ARG A 16 -14.79 23.90 9.15
CA ARG A 16 -13.65 24.51 9.82
C ARG A 16 -14.09 25.21 11.11
N ASP A 17 -15.16 26.01 11.04
CA ASP A 17 -15.64 26.76 12.19
C ASP A 17 -16.14 25.79 13.28
N ILE A 18 -16.90 24.73 12.93
CA ILE A 18 -17.28 23.67 13.89
C ILE A 18 -16.06 23.04 14.57
N TRP A 19 -15.01 22.73 13.82
CA TRP A 19 -13.82 22.09 14.36
C TRP A 19 -13.05 23.04 15.30
N LEU A 20 -12.86 24.29 14.91
CA LEU A 20 -12.20 25.30 15.76
C LEU A 20 -13.02 25.61 17.02
N ASP A 21 -14.35 25.72 16.90
CA ASP A 21 -15.24 25.92 18.04
C ASP A 21 -15.19 24.72 18.99
N THR A 22 -15.03 23.50 18.46
CA THR A 22 -14.83 22.29 19.29
C THR A 22 -13.52 22.36 20.08
N LEU A 23 -12.43 22.85 19.48
CA LEU A 23 -11.14 23.03 20.19
C LEU A 23 -11.23 24.10 21.27
N SER A 24 -11.95 25.20 21.01
CA SER A 24 -12.20 26.27 21.97
C SER A 24 -13.03 25.77 23.16
N ASP A 25 -14.12 25.05 22.88
CA ASP A 25 -15.07 24.61 23.90
C ASP A 25 -14.54 23.46 24.78
N LEU A 26 -13.60 22.66 24.26
CA LEU A 26 -13.11 21.43 24.89
C LEU A 26 -11.58 21.45 25.03
N PRO A 27 -11.03 22.14 26.06
CA PRO A 27 -9.59 22.17 26.33
C PRO A 27 -8.99 20.77 26.44
N GLY A 28 -7.79 20.59 25.89
CA GLY A 28 -7.11 19.28 25.81
C GLY A 28 -7.49 18.45 24.58
N THR A 29 -8.40 18.95 23.73
CA THR A 29 -8.62 18.40 22.39
C THR A 29 -7.54 18.93 21.46
N VAL A 30 -6.98 18.05 20.63
CA VAL A 30 -6.01 18.41 19.59
C VAL A 30 -6.59 17.97 18.24
N LEU A 31 -6.50 18.83 17.24
CA LEU A 31 -6.84 18.56 15.84
C LEU A 31 -5.57 18.54 15.00
N ARG A 32 -5.34 17.42 14.31
CA ARG A 32 -4.27 17.27 13.31
C ARG A 32 -4.85 17.36 11.91
N LEU A 33 -4.35 18.30 11.10
CA LEU A 33 -4.76 18.50 9.72
C LEU A 33 -3.63 18.18 8.75
N ALA A 34 -3.95 17.45 7.69
CA ALA A 34 -3.01 17.05 6.66
C ALA A 34 -3.27 17.76 5.33
N GLY A 35 -2.20 17.97 4.54
CA GLY A 35 -2.30 18.41 3.15
C GLY A 35 -2.54 19.90 2.94
N LEU A 36 -2.36 20.74 3.97
CA LEU A 36 -2.50 22.19 3.86
C LEU A 36 -1.17 22.84 3.44
N SER A 37 -1.22 23.75 2.48
CA SER A 37 -0.09 24.61 2.13
C SER A 37 0.27 25.55 3.30
N PRO A 38 1.51 26.08 3.37
CA PRO A 38 1.91 27.02 4.43
C PRO A 38 0.98 28.22 4.58
N GLU A 39 0.44 28.74 3.47
CA GLU A 39 -0.51 29.86 3.47
C GLU A 39 -1.85 29.48 4.12
N LEU A 40 -2.35 28.28 3.81
CA LEU A 40 -3.56 27.75 4.45
C LEU A 40 -3.32 27.47 5.93
N GLN A 41 -2.16 26.93 6.31
CA GLN A 41 -1.81 26.71 7.72
C GLN A 41 -1.83 28.03 8.51
N ALA A 42 -1.20 29.08 7.96
CA ALA A 42 -1.21 30.41 8.57
C ALA A 42 -2.64 30.97 8.73
N HIS A 43 -3.49 30.81 7.71
CA HIS A 43 -4.88 31.22 7.76
C HIS A 43 -5.68 30.50 8.86
N TRP A 44 -5.48 29.18 9.00
CA TRP A 44 -6.10 28.40 10.07
C TRP A 44 -5.61 28.82 11.45
N GLN A 45 -4.31 29.13 11.61
CA GLN A 45 -3.74 29.63 12.86
C GLN A 45 -4.33 31.00 13.25
N THR A 46 -4.50 31.93 12.30
CA THR A 46 -5.17 33.21 12.57
C THR A 46 -6.59 32.99 13.09
N LEU A 47 -7.38 32.16 12.41
CA LEU A 47 -8.75 31.86 12.82
C LEU A 47 -8.86 31.13 14.16
N ALA A 48 -7.87 30.32 14.51
CA ALA A 48 -7.76 29.66 15.80
C ALA A 48 -7.42 30.66 16.90
N ASN A 49 -6.49 31.57 16.66
CA ASN A 49 -6.11 32.63 17.59
C ASN A 49 -7.28 33.58 17.89
N ASP A 50 -8.07 33.95 16.86
CA ASP A 50 -9.27 34.77 17.03
C ASP A 50 -10.33 34.12 17.93
N ARG A 51 -10.28 32.78 18.05
CA ARG A 51 -11.15 31.97 18.92
C ARG A 51 -10.48 31.57 20.24
N SER A 52 -9.30 32.11 20.55
CA SER A 52 -8.52 31.74 21.75
C SER A 52 -8.22 30.24 21.84
N VAL A 53 -8.10 29.54 20.71
CA VAL A 53 -7.64 28.14 20.65
C VAL A 53 -6.15 28.10 20.96
N ALA A 54 -5.75 27.22 21.87
CA ALA A 54 -4.34 27.06 22.24
C ALA A 54 -3.50 26.62 21.02
N PRO A 55 -2.30 27.19 20.78
CA PRO A 55 -1.48 26.85 19.61
C PRO A 55 -1.20 25.35 19.46
N GLU A 56 -1.01 24.64 20.57
CA GLU A 56 -0.76 23.19 20.60
C GLU A 56 -1.99 22.33 20.25
N ALA A 57 -3.20 22.91 20.31
CA ALA A 57 -4.45 22.23 19.97
C ALA A 57 -4.70 22.13 18.47
N LEU A 58 -3.99 22.91 17.65
CA LEU A 58 -4.07 22.86 16.18
C LEU A 58 -2.71 22.51 15.60
N GLN A 59 -2.61 21.31 15.05
CA GLN A 59 -1.37 20.75 14.52
C GLN A 59 -1.50 20.45 13.04
N PHE A 60 -0.42 20.61 12.29
CA PHE A 60 -0.36 20.32 10.87
C PHE A 60 0.66 19.21 10.62
N PHE A 61 0.39 18.36 9.65
CA PHE A 61 1.34 17.36 9.18
C PHE A 61 1.28 17.21 7.67
N ASP A 62 2.39 16.81 7.08
CA ASP A 62 2.47 16.62 5.63
C ASP A 62 2.04 15.18 5.26
N LEU A 63 1.19 15.05 4.24
CA LEU A 63 0.87 13.76 3.64
C LEU A 63 2.00 13.21 2.75
N HIS A 64 2.99 14.06 2.44
CA HIS A 64 4.23 13.72 1.73
C HIS A 64 5.41 13.45 2.69
N HIS A 65 5.15 13.36 4.00
CA HIS A 65 6.11 12.93 5.01
C HIS A 65 6.35 11.42 4.88
N PRO A 66 7.52 10.85 5.28
CA PRO A 66 7.84 9.40 5.22
C PRO A 66 6.89 8.44 5.96
N THR A 67 5.83 8.98 6.57
CA THR A 67 4.84 8.29 7.36
C THR A 67 3.66 7.96 6.46
N SER A 68 3.37 6.68 6.23
CA SER A 68 2.18 6.32 5.45
C SER A 68 0.92 6.95 6.07
N LEU A 69 -0.08 7.33 5.26
CA LEU A 69 -1.34 7.91 5.76
C LEU A 69 -1.91 7.13 6.98
N PRO A 70 -1.90 5.79 6.98
CA PRO A 70 -2.19 4.97 8.17
C PRO A 70 -1.35 5.30 9.41
N GLU A 71 -0.03 5.38 9.28
CA GLU A 71 0.86 5.75 10.39
C GLU A 71 0.58 7.16 10.91
N ALA A 72 0.27 8.12 10.04
CA ALA A 72 -0.02 9.49 10.44
C ALA A 72 -1.36 9.59 11.19
N LEU A 73 -2.28 8.67 10.91
CA LEU A 73 -3.59 8.58 11.57
C LEU A 73 -3.55 7.72 12.85
N MET A 74 -2.52 6.90 13.09
CA MET A 74 -2.54 5.89 14.18
C MET A 74 -2.79 6.46 15.59
N ASP A 75 -2.40 7.71 15.85
CA ASP A 75 -2.60 8.38 17.14
C ASP A 75 -3.96 9.10 17.24
N ALA A 76 -4.77 9.08 16.19
CA ALA A 76 -6.09 9.69 16.20
C ALA A 76 -7.08 8.83 17.00
N ASP A 77 -7.90 9.53 17.79
CA ASP A 77 -9.04 8.93 18.48
C ASP A 77 -10.28 8.88 17.60
N LEU A 78 -10.48 9.92 16.78
CA LEU A 78 -11.55 10.07 15.82
C LEU A 78 -10.99 10.67 14.52
N PHE A 79 -11.44 10.15 13.40
CA PHE A 79 -11.24 10.76 12.10
C PHE A 79 -12.46 11.62 11.74
N LEU A 80 -12.22 12.85 11.32
CA LEU A 80 -13.26 13.79 10.91
C LEU A 80 -13.40 13.73 9.39
N ASP A 81 -14.57 13.40 8.88
CA ASP A 81 -14.87 13.48 7.46
C ASP A 81 -15.40 14.88 7.09
N THR A 82 -15.44 15.18 5.79
CA THR A 82 -15.91 16.47 5.28
C THR A 82 -17.28 16.37 4.63
N PHE A 83 -17.97 17.51 4.54
CA PHE A 83 -19.30 17.62 3.95
C PHE A 83 -19.36 18.91 3.10
N PRO A 84 -20.01 18.92 1.92
CA PRO A 84 -20.89 17.90 1.34
C PRO A 84 -20.18 16.78 0.57
N MET A 85 -18.85 16.79 0.52
CA MET A 85 -18.07 15.76 -0.16
C MET A 85 -17.10 15.13 0.84
N GLY A 86 -17.41 13.90 1.24
CA GLY A 86 -16.52 13.13 2.12
C GLY A 86 -15.29 12.62 1.38
N SER A 87 -14.37 12.04 2.14
CA SER A 87 -13.13 11.41 1.64
C SER A 87 -13.17 9.91 1.92
N PRO A 88 -14.00 9.12 1.20
CA PRO A 88 -14.21 7.71 1.48
C PRO A 88 -12.92 6.89 1.40
N GLU A 89 -11.98 7.28 0.53
CA GLU A 89 -10.65 6.68 0.42
C GLU A 89 -9.86 6.80 1.74
N VAL A 90 -9.84 7.98 2.36
CA VAL A 90 -9.12 8.20 3.63
C VAL A 90 -9.92 7.67 4.81
N ALA A 91 -11.24 7.83 4.80
CA ALA A 91 -12.12 7.27 5.82
C ALA A 91 -11.99 5.73 5.88
N GLY A 92 -11.86 5.07 4.72
CA GLY A 92 -11.57 3.64 4.63
C GLY A 92 -10.24 3.27 5.28
N CYS A 93 -9.18 4.05 5.01
CA CYS A 93 -7.90 3.89 5.70
C CYS A 93 -8.03 4.08 7.22
N ALA A 94 -8.75 5.11 7.69
CA ALA A 94 -8.97 5.34 9.11
C ALA A 94 -9.69 4.16 9.78
N LEU A 95 -10.75 3.64 9.15
CA LEU A 95 -11.46 2.45 9.63
C LEU A 95 -10.55 1.22 9.65
N ALA A 96 -9.74 1.01 8.61
CA ALA A 96 -8.76 -0.09 8.57
C ALA A 96 -7.69 0.04 9.68
N CYS A 97 -7.36 1.27 10.09
CA CYS A 97 -6.49 1.54 11.23
C CYS A 97 -7.18 1.39 12.59
N GLY A 98 -8.47 1.06 12.64
CA GLY A 98 -9.22 0.94 13.88
C GLY A 98 -9.69 2.29 14.47
N ILE A 99 -9.84 3.31 13.62
CA ILE A 99 -10.22 4.68 14.00
C ILE A 99 -11.66 4.94 13.57
N PRO A 100 -12.57 5.29 14.50
CA PRO A 100 -13.93 5.69 14.15
C PRO A 100 -13.95 6.96 13.30
N VAL A 101 -14.83 6.98 12.28
CA VAL A 101 -15.00 8.11 11.37
C VAL A 101 -16.31 8.82 11.67
N VAL A 102 -16.28 10.13 11.90
CA VAL A 102 -17.46 10.98 12.05
C VAL A 102 -17.76 11.63 10.70
N THR A 103 -18.97 11.49 10.17
CA THR A 103 -19.36 12.07 8.87
C THR A 103 -20.77 12.66 8.93
N ALA A 104 -21.15 13.40 7.90
CA ALA A 104 -22.51 13.89 7.69
C ALA A 104 -23.08 13.35 6.38
N ARG A 105 -24.36 12.98 6.39
CA ARG A 105 -25.07 12.42 5.24
C ARG A 105 -25.90 13.48 4.53
N GLY A 106 -25.70 13.64 3.24
CA GLY A 106 -26.51 14.53 2.39
C GLY A 106 -27.35 13.78 1.35
N ALA A 107 -27.93 14.55 0.42
CA ALA A 107 -28.77 14.00 -0.65
C ALA A 107 -27.96 13.49 -1.86
N SER A 108 -26.73 13.96 -2.06
CA SER A 108 -25.91 13.59 -3.23
C SER A 108 -25.18 12.27 -3.00
N MET A 109 -24.78 11.59 -4.08
CA MET A 109 -23.91 10.41 -3.97
C MET A 109 -22.59 10.74 -3.23
N ALA A 110 -21.96 11.86 -3.58
CA ALA A 110 -20.70 12.29 -2.97
C ALA A 110 -20.80 12.50 -1.45
N SER A 111 -21.95 13.00 -0.99
CA SER A 111 -22.26 13.19 0.44
C SER A 111 -22.69 11.92 1.18
N ARG A 112 -22.71 10.76 0.50
CA ARG A 112 -23.18 9.49 1.06
C ARG A 112 -22.15 8.38 1.05
N MET A 113 -21.00 8.54 0.40
CA MET A 113 -19.99 7.48 0.27
C MET A 113 -19.52 6.99 1.64
N THR A 114 -19.00 7.88 2.50
CA THR A 114 -18.57 7.53 3.85
C THR A 114 -19.73 7.04 4.72
N SER A 115 -20.91 7.67 4.62
CA SER A 115 -22.09 7.22 5.39
C SER A 115 -22.53 5.80 5.01
N GLY A 116 -22.38 5.41 3.73
CA GLY A 116 -22.66 4.07 3.26
C GLY A 116 -21.66 3.06 3.80
N MET A 117 -20.38 3.42 3.86
CA MET A 117 -19.34 2.60 4.49
C MET A 117 -19.63 2.36 5.97
N LEU A 118 -20.02 3.40 6.71
CA LEU A 118 -20.37 3.28 8.13
C LEU A 118 -21.65 2.46 8.33
N SER A 119 -22.61 2.54 7.41
CA SER A 119 -23.81 1.69 7.50
C SER A 119 -23.49 0.22 7.24
N ILE A 120 -22.63 -0.09 6.27
CA ILE A 120 -22.13 -1.46 6.06
C ILE A 120 -21.45 -1.99 7.33
N ALA A 121 -20.71 -1.13 8.04
CA ALA A 121 -20.02 -1.46 9.29
C ALA A 121 -20.92 -1.50 10.54
N GLY A 122 -22.21 -1.16 10.43
CA GLY A 122 -23.12 -1.03 11.58
C GLY A 122 -22.71 0.07 12.56
N LEU A 123 -22.24 1.20 12.03
CA LEU A 123 -21.74 2.39 12.75
C LEU A 123 -22.55 3.64 12.42
N GLU A 124 -23.86 3.50 12.16
CA GLU A 124 -24.75 4.61 11.82
C GLU A 124 -24.80 5.71 12.89
N GLU A 125 -24.46 5.41 14.15
CA GLU A 125 -24.37 6.40 15.21
C GLU A 125 -23.25 7.45 14.99
N LEU A 126 -22.36 7.22 14.03
CA LEU A 126 -21.31 8.16 13.63
C LEU A 126 -21.70 9.01 12.40
N VAL A 127 -22.94 8.89 11.93
CA VAL A 127 -23.47 9.59 10.76
C VAL A 127 -24.46 10.67 11.19
N ALA A 128 -24.03 11.93 11.10
CA ALA A 128 -24.90 13.09 11.29
C ALA A 128 -25.82 13.32 10.08
N GLN A 129 -26.95 13.99 10.29
CA GLN A 129 -27.93 14.29 9.23
C GLN A 129 -27.71 15.67 8.60
N ASP A 130 -26.97 16.54 9.28
CA ASP A 130 -26.62 17.89 8.88
C ASP A 130 -25.42 18.39 9.71
N LEU A 131 -25.00 19.64 9.50
CA LEU A 131 -23.85 20.21 10.21
C LEU A 131 -24.11 20.52 11.69
N ASN A 132 -25.36 20.77 12.08
CA ASN A 132 -25.72 21.01 13.48
C ASN A 132 -25.60 19.72 14.29
N THR A 133 -26.17 18.63 13.76
CA THR A 133 -26.06 17.29 14.32
C THR A 133 -24.64 16.76 14.25
N TYR A 134 -23.85 17.13 13.24
CA TYR A 134 -22.41 16.83 13.16
C TYR A 134 -21.64 17.48 14.30
N ALA A 135 -21.85 18.78 14.53
CA ALA A 135 -21.21 19.51 15.62
C ALA A 135 -21.57 18.93 16.99
N ALA A 136 -22.86 18.63 17.22
CA ALA A 136 -23.33 18.03 18.46
C ALA A 136 -22.75 16.62 18.68
N LEU A 137 -22.74 15.80 17.62
CA LEU A 137 -22.15 14.46 17.64
C LEU A 137 -20.66 14.53 17.98
N LEU A 138 -19.90 15.37 17.27
CA LEU A 138 -18.47 15.55 17.51
C LEU A 138 -18.18 15.94 18.95
N LYS A 139 -18.85 16.98 19.48
CA LYS A 139 -18.67 17.41 20.88
C LYS A 139 -19.02 16.30 21.87
N SER A 140 -20.13 15.59 21.64
CA SER A 140 -20.54 14.47 22.51
C SER A 140 -19.51 13.34 22.54
N LEU A 141 -18.88 13.04 21.40
CA LEU A 141 -17.85 12.02 21.31
C LEU A 141 -16.58 12.50 22.01
N VAL A 142 -16.13 13.73 21.78
CA VAL A 142 -14.91 14.29 22.40
C VAL A 142 -15.00 14.31 23.93
N GLN A 143 -16.17 14.60 24.49
CA GLN A 143 -16.39 14.63 25.94
C GLN A 143 -16.43 13.24 26.59
N ASP A 144 -16.77 12.19 25.84
CA ASP A 144 -16.97 10.83 26.36
C ASP A 144 -15.87 9.88 25.89
N ARG A 145 -14.79 9.81 26.68
CA ARG A 145 -13.64 8.93 26.39
C ARG A 145 -14.00 7.45 26.41
N ASP A 146 -14.91 7.02 27.28
CA ASP A 146 -15.32 5.61 27.36
C ASP A 146 -16.05 5.19 26.10
N ARG A 147 -16.91 6.07 25.57
CA ARG A 147 -17.58 5.87 24.28
C ARG A 147 -16.59 5.87 23.12
N GLN A 148 -15.58 6.75 23.10
CA GLN A 148 -14.52 6.70 22.08
C GLN A 148 -13.79 5.36 22.10
N HIS A 149 -13.36 4.89 23.27
CA HIS A 149 -12.67 3.61 23.39
C HIS A 149 -13.57 2.42 23.02
N ALA A 150 -14.86 2.48 23.35
CA ALA A 150 -15.82 1.46 22.92
C ALA A 150 -15.96 1.42 21.40
N LEU A 151 -16.06 2.59 20.74
CA LEU A 151 -16.11 2.69 19.28
C LEU A 151 -14.82 2.19 18.63
N GLN A 152 -13.65 2.58 19.14
CA GLN A 152 -12.36 2.08 18.66
C GLN A 152 -12.28 0.55 18.77
N ARG A 153 -12.73 -0.05 19.89
CA ARG A 153 -12.79 -1.51 20.03
C ARG A 153 -13.72 -2.14 19.00
N ARG A 154 -14.90 -1.55 18.75
CA ARG A 154 -15.85 -2.02 17.73
C ARG A 154 -15.23 -1.97 16.33
N VAL A 155 -14.64 -0.84 15.93
CA VAL A 155 -13.99 -0.71 14.62
C VAL A 155 -12.86 -1.73 14.46
N ARG A 156 -12.00 -1.90 15.48
CA ARG A 156 -10.91 -2.90 15.47
C ARG A 156 -11.40 -4.35 15.46
N SER A 157 -12.64 -4.61 15.90
CA SER A 157 -13.22 -5.95 15.88
C SER A 157 -13.81 -6.33 14.53
N ILE A 158 -13.93 -5.37 13.59
CA ILE A 158 -14.39 -5.65 12.22
C ILE A 158 -13.32 -6.52 11.54
N PRO A 159 -13.64 -7.76 11.15
CA PRO A 159 -12.66 -8.65 10.53
C PRO A 159 -12.35 -8.19 9.10
N GLU A 160 -11.20 -8.59 8.57
CA GLU A 160 -10.82 -8.30 7.19
C GLU A 160 -11.76 -8.94 6.15
N SER A 161 -12.40 -10.05 6.51
CA SER A 161 -13.44 -10.70 5.69
C SER A 161 -14.78 -9.96 5.73
N HIS A 162 -14.88 -8.87 6.49
CA HIS A 162 -16.08 -8.05 6.48
C HIS A 162 -16.23 -7.37 5.11
N PRO A 163 -17.46 -7.18 4.58
CA PRO A 163 -17.69 -6.56 3.26
C PRO A 163 -17.07 -5.18 3.06
N LEU A 164 -16.69 -4.50 4.15
CA LEU A 164 -15.98 -3.22 4.10
C LEU A 164 -14.52 -3.36 3.62
N PHE A 165 -13.88 -4.50 3.90
CA PHE A 165 -12.44 -4.74 3.64
C PHE A 165 -12.18 -5.92 2.70
N ASP A 166 -13.18 -6.76 2.43
CA ASP A 166 -13.05 -7.93 1.57
C ASP A 166 -13.06 -7.55 0.07
N ALA A 167 -11.88 -7.22 -0.44
CA ALA A 167 -11.68 -6.92 -1.87
C ALA A 167 -12.02 -8.12 -2.78
N HIS A 168 -11.81 -9.36 -2.32
CA HIS A 168 -12.11 -10.54 -3.13
C HIS A 168 -13.61 -10.71 -3.33
N GLN A 169 -14.39 -10.58 -2.25
CA GLN A 169 -15.84 -10.63 -2.32
C GLN A 169 -16.40 -9.46 -3.15
N TRP A 170 -15.79 -8.27 -3.05
CA TRP A 170 -16.18 -7.13 -3.87
C TRP A 170 -15.97 -7.38 -5.36
N VAL A 171 -14.78 -7.89 -5.76
CA VAL A 171 -14.48 -8.26 -7.15
C VAL A 171 -15.42 -9.35 -7.65
N TYR A 172 -15.69 -10.37 -6.83
CA TYR A 172 -16.64 -11.43 -7.18
C TYR A 172 -18.05 -10.88 -7.43
N ASN A 173 -18.53 -9.99 -6.56
CA ASN A 173 -19.84 -9.36 -6.72
C ASN A 173 -19.90 -8.48 -7.98
N LEU A 174 -18.83 -7.72 -8.25
CA LEU A 174 -18.73 -6.91 -9.46
C LEU A 174 -18.73 -7.78 -10.72
N GLN A 175 -18.02 -8.91 -10.70
CA GLN A 175 -18.07 -9.90 -11.80
C GLN A 175 -19.50 -10.37 -12.04
N LYS A 176 -20.27 -10.68 -10.99
CA LYS A 176 -21.68 -11.07 -11.12
C LYS A 176 -22.55 -9.99 -11.74
N VAL A 177 -22.31 -8.73 -11.39
CA VAL A 177 -23.00 -7.60 -12.03
C VAL A 177 -22.65 -7.54 -13.52
N PHE A 178 -21.37 -7.66 -13.88
CA PHE A 178 -20.97 -7.66 -15.30
C PHE A 178 -21.51 -8.86 -16.07
N GLU A 179 -21.53 -10.06 -15.49
CA GLU A 179 -22.17 -11.25 -16.09
C GLU A 179 -23.67 -11.00 -16.34
N GLY A 180 -24.38 -10.40 -15.38
CA GLY A 180 -25.79 -10.05 -15.51
C GLY A 180 -26.04 -8.99 -16.57
N VAL A 181 -25.23 -7.94 -16.62
CA VAL A 181 -25.32 -6.91 -17.66
C VAL A 181 -25.02 -7.53 -19.03
N HIS A 182 -23.95 -8.31 -19.15
CA HIS A 182 -23.59 -8.99 -20.39
C HIS A 182 -24.72 -9.88 -20.93
N ALA A 183 -25.42 -10.61 -20.06
CA ALA A 183 -26.57 -11.44 -20.43
C ALA A 183 -27.78 -10.65 -20.97
N THR A 184 -27.87 -9.35 -20.68
CA THR A 184 -28.95 -8.46 -21.16
C THR A 184 -28.56 -7.63 -22.38
N LEU A 185 -27.27 -7.57 -22.71
CA LEU A 185 -26.82 -6.90 -23.93
C LEU A 185 -27.29 -7.67 -25.17
N PRO A 186 -27.68 -6.97 -26.25
CA PRO A 186 -27.95 -7.63 -27.52
C PRO A 186 -26.71 -8.39 -27.98
N PRO A 187 -26.87 -9.53 -28.68
CA PRO A 187 -25.72 -10.25 -29.23
C PRO A 187 -24.89 -9.28 -30.08
N ALA A 188 -23.61 -9.19 -29.76
CA ALA A 188 -22.66 -8.44 -30.59
C ALA A 188 -22.75 -8.96 -32.04
N PRO A 189 -22.55 -8.09 -33.07
CA PRO A 189 -22.41 -8.58 -34.44
C PRO A 189 -21.32 -9.66 -34.48
N PRO A 190 -21.48 -10.71 -35.29
CA PRO A 190 -20.70 -11.93 -35.15
C PRO A 190 -19.21 -11.64 -35.32
N GLN A 191 -18.48 -11.65 -34.20
CA GLN A 191 -17.07 -12.02 -34.19
C GLN A 191 -17.00 -13.54 -34.07
N ALA A 192 -16.09 -14.14 -34.83
CA ALA A 192 -15.97 -15.58 -35.01
C ALA A 192 -15.99 -16.35 -33.67
N SER A 193 -16.77 -17.43 -33.67
CA SER A 193 -17.15 -18.27 -32.54
C SER A 193 -15.98 -18.96 -31.84
N TYR A 194 -15.98 -18.94 -30.50
CA TYR A 194 -15.19 -19.89 -29.70
C TYR A 194 -16.09 -20.98 -29.09
N SER A 195 -15.61 -22.21 -29.19
CA SER A 195 -16.23 -23.44 -28.67
C SER A 195 -15.53 -23.93 -27.39
N ALA A 196 -16.03 -25.01 -26.79
CA ALA A 196 -15.74 -25.57 -25.45
C ALA A 196 -14.25 -25.82 -25.04
N GLN A 197 -13.27 -25.46 -25.87
CA GLN A 197 -11.86 -25.33 -25.50
C GLN A 197 -11.51 -24.05 -24.72
N THR A 198 -12.44 -23.11 -24.59
CA THR A 198 -12.31 -21.85 -23.81
C THR A 198 -11.96 -22.07 -22.32
N LEU A 199 -11.99 -23.31 -21.83
CA LEU A 199 -11.81 -23.66 -20.41
C LEU A 199 -10.50 -24.40 -20.06
N ALA A 200 -9.52 -24.52 -20.96
CA ALA A 200 -8.22 -25.13 -20.62
C ALA A 200 -7.11 -24.07 -20.37
N TYR A 201 -7.27 -23.36 -19.25
CA TYR A 201 -6.43 -22.44 -18.45
C TYR A 201 -4.88 -22.28 -18.67
N LEU A 202 -4.22 -22.84 -19.69
CA LEU A 202 -2.74 -22.90 -19.79
C LEU A 202 -2.16 -22.81 -21.22
N ARG A 203 -2.87 -22.28 -22.22
CA ARG A 203 -2.24 -22.03 -23.54
C ARG A 203 -2.03 -20.55 -23.84
N PRO A 204 -0.93 -20.19 -24.55
CA PRO A 204 -0.69 -18.82 -25.04
C PRO A 204 -1.94 -18.29 -25.73
N LEU A 205 -2.20 -16.98 -25.61
CA LEU A 205 -3.34 -16.32 -26.26
C LEU A 205 -3.46 -16.79 -27.72
N ALA A 206 -4.63 -17.33 -28.09
CA ALA A 206 -4.87 -17.88 -29.43
C ALA A 206 -4.91 -16.81 -30.52
N SER A 207 -4.97 -15.55 -30.13
CA SER A 207 -4.76 -14.39 -30.98
C SER A 207 -3.77 -13.47 -30.29
N GLU A 208 -2.81 -12.96 -31.05
CA GLU A 208 -1.99 -11.83 -30.65
C GLU A 208 -2.90 -10.73 -30.08
N SER A 209 -2.84 -10.49 -28.76
CA SER A 209 -3.45 -9.31 -28.20
C SER A 209 -2.45 -8.17 -28.33
N ALA A 210 -2.75 -7.20 -29.18
CA ALA A 210 -2.05 -5.93 -29.16
C ALA A 210 -2.54 -5.14 -27.94
N LEU A 211 -1.62 -4.55 -27.20
CA LEU A 211 -1.97 -3.60 -26.15
C LEU A 211 -2.69 -2.40 -26.77
N GLY A 212 -3.62 -1.80 -26.00
CA GLY A 212 -4.34 -0.60 -26.43
C GLY A 212 -3.43 0.57 -26.80
N PRO A 213 -3.98 1.60 -27.47
CA PRO A 213 -3.23 2.77 -27.92
C PRO A 213 -2.47 3.42 -26.76
N ARG A 214 -1.27 3.91 -27.04
CA ARG A 214 -0.39 4.56 -26.05
C ARG A 214 -1.06 5.81 -25.49
N THR A 215 -0.93 6.01 -24.18
CA THR A 215 -1.55 7.15 -23.47
C THR A 215 -0.75 8.44 -23.66
N ASP A 216 0.51 8.34 -24.10
CA ASP A 216 1.42 9.47 -24.35
C ASP A 216 2.30 9.24 -25.60
N ALA A 217 3.09 10.25 -25.96
CA ALA A 217 4.10 10.18 -27.02
C ALA A 217 5.44 9.58 -26.56
N GLY A 218 5.53 9.16 -25.29
CA GLY A 218 6.71 8.59 -24.67
C GLY A 218 6.92 7.12 -25.01
N ARG A 219 8.02 6.55 -24.53
CA ARG A 219 8.25 5.10 -24.59
C ARG A 219 7.58 4.45 -23.39
N ARG A 220 6.84 3.37 -23.63
CA ARG A 220 6.19 2.57 -22.57
C ARG A 220 7.24 1.81 -21.78
N TYR A 221 7.02 1.71 -20.47
CA TYR A 221 7.74 0.80 -19.59
C TYR A 221 7.00 -0.53 -19.50
N VAL A 222 7.72 -1.63 -19.74
CA VAL A 222 7.17 -2.99 -19.67
C VAL A 222 7.92 -3.75 -18.60
N ILE A 223 7.26 -4.00 -17.48
CA ILE A 223 7.83 -4.77 -16.38
C ILE A 223 7.53 -6.25 -16.64
N ALA A 224 8.55 -7.01 -17.05
CA ALA A 224 8.45 -8.45 -17.19
C ALA A 224 8.48 -9.08 -15.79
N ALA A 225 7.39 -9.73 -15.39
CA ALA A 225 7.25 -10.25 -14.03
C ALA A 225 6.60 -11.64 -14.00
N PRO A 226 6.81 -12.43 -12.94
CA PRO A 226 5.97 -13.59 -12.68
C PRO A 226 4.50 -13.22 -12.42
N PRO A 227 3.57 -14.19 -12.49
CA PRO A 227 2.25 -14.04 -11.92
C PRO A 227 2.34 -13.52 -10.49
N TYR A 228 1.44 -12.62 -10.12
CA TYR A 228 1.47 -11.98 -8.81
C TYR A 228 1.40 -13.01 -7.68
N GLN A 229 2.30 -12.87 -6.70
CA GLN A 229 2.34 -13.71 -5.51
C GLN A 229 2.60 -12.81 -4.30
N HIS A 230 1.63 -12.73 -3.40
CA HIS A 230 1.73 -11.88 -2.22
C HIS A 230 2.89 -12.29 -1.28
N ASN A 231 3.24 -13.58 -1.26
CA ASN A 231 4.30 -14.12 -0.40
C ASN A 231 5.71 -14.04 -1.02
N SER A 232 5.88 -13.35 -2.15
CA SER A 232 7.18 -13.12 -2.79
C SER A 232 7.49 -11.62 -2.86
N ALA A 233 8.46 -11.18 -2.05
CA ALA A 233 8.85 -9.77 -1.99
C ALA A 233 9.35 -9.23 -3.35
N GLY A 234 10.16 -10.01 -4.07
CA GLY A 234 10.66 -9.60 -5.39
C GLY A 234 9.53 -9.44 -6.41
N ILE A 235 8.51 -10.32 -6.37
CA ILE A 235 7.34 -10.17 -7.23
C ILE A 235 6.55 -8.92 -6.84
N ARG A 236 6.29 -8.68 -5.55
CA ARG A 236 5.60 -7.47 -5.10
C ARG A 236 6.31 -6.20 -5.55
N VAL A 237 7.64 -6.14 -5.40
CA VAL A 237 8.47 -5.00 -5.85
C VAL A 237 8.30 -4.70 -7.35
N LEU A 238 8.22 -5.72 -8.22
CA LEU A 238 8.01 -5.51 -9.66
C LEU A 238 6.65 -4.86 -9.96
N TYR A 239 5.60 -5.27 -9.26
CA TYR A 239 4.25 -4.71 -9.44
C TYR A 239 4.15 -3.32 -8.81
N ASP A 240 4.77 -3.11 -7.65
CA ASP A 240 4.85 -1.78 -7.04
C ASP A 240 5.66 -0.80 -7.91
N LEU A 241 6.72 -1.25 -8.59
CA LEU A 241 7.47 -0.42 -9.54
C LEU A 241 6.56 0.10 -10.66
N GLN A 242 5.71 -0.77 -11.23
CA GLN A 242 4.75 -0.35 -12.23
C GLN A 242 3.80 0.73 -11.68
N ARG A 243 3.27 0.52 -10.48
CA ARG A 243 2.42 1.51 -9.80
C ARG A 243 3.15 2.84 -9.66
N TRP A 244 4.41 2.84 -9.21
CA TRP A 244 5.20 4.06 -9.02
C TRP A 244 5.50 4.79 -10.32
N LEU A 245 5.79 4.08 -11.41
CA LEU A 245 5.98 4.68 -12.73
C LEU A 245 4.69 5.32 -13.26
N VAL A 246 3.54 4.67 -13.08
CA VAL A 246 2.22 5.27 -13.41
C VAL A 246 1.93 6.48 -12.54
N CYS A 247 2.21 6.43 -11.23
CA CYS A 247 2.09 7.58 -10.34
C CYS A 247 3.00 8.75 -10.75
N ALA A 248 4.15 8.48 -11.39
CA ALA A 248 5.03 9.47 -11.97
C ALA A 248 4.54 10.00 -13.34
N GLY A 249 3.37 9.57 -13.81
CA GLY A 249 2.75 10.00 -15.07
C GLY A 249 3.26 9.29 -16.32
N LEU A 250 3.90 8.13 -16.19
CA LEU A 250 4.46 7.36 -17.31
C LEU A 250 3.51 6.21 -17.73
N ASP A 251 3.49 5.90 -19.03
CA ASP A 251 2.87 4.66 -19.53
C ASP A 251 3.70 3.45 -19.07
N ALA A 252 3.19 2.70 -18.09
CA ALA A 252 3.86 1.52 -17.54
C ALA A 252 2.89 0.36 -17.34
N ILE A 253 3.28 -0.83 -17.78
CA ILE A 253 2.48 -2.06 -17.70
C ILE A 253 3.28 -3.21 -17.10
N VAL A 254 2.57 -4.18 -16.51
CA VAL A 254 3.17 -5.47 -16.15
C VAL A 254 2.89 -6.48 -17.26
N CYS A 255 3.94 -7.04 -17.83
CA CYS A 255 3.86 -8.20 -18.71
C CYS A 255 4.15 -9.46 -17.87
N THR A 256 3.10 -10.15 -17.43
CA THR A 256 3.31 -11.41 -16.70
C THR A 256 3.85 -12.47 -17.66
N TRP A 257 4.94 -13.15 -17.29
CA TRP A 257 5.66 -14.13 -18.12
C TRP A 257 4.79 -14.80 -19.20
N PHE A 258 5.19 -14.66 -20.47
CA PHE A 258 4.69 -15.46 -21.59
C PHE A 258 3.17 -15.47 -21.79
N GLN A 259 2.49 -14.33 -21.63
CA GLN A 259 1.07 -14.20 -22.00
C GLN A 259 0.78 -14.25 -23.52
N GLY A 260 1.73 -14.64 -24.38
CA GLY A 260 1.47 -14.76 -25.82
C GLY A 260 1.34 -13.42 -26.55
N TYR A 261 1.89 -12.35 -25.98
CA TYR A 261 2.05 -11.08 -26.67
C TYR A 261 3.02 -11.24 -27.85
N PRO A 262 2.71 -10.72 -29.06
CA PRO A 262 3.70 -10.64 -30.14
C PRO A 262 4.87 -9.77 -29.67
N VAL A 263 6.06 -10.35 -29.73
CA VAL A 263 7.30 -9.79 -29.16
C VAL A 263 7.68 -8.49 -29.84
N GLU A 264 7.37 -8.38 -31.14
CA GLU A 264 7.66 -7.24 -32.00
C GLU A 264 7.07 -5.93 -31.48
N GLN A 265 5.96 -6.00 -30.73
CA GLN A 265 5.29 -4.81 -30.19
C GLN A 265 6.11 -4.09 -29.11
N PHE A 266 7.05 -4.79 -28.47
CA PHE A 266 7.86 -4.28 -27.37
C PHE A 266 9.26 -3.80 -27.81
N VAL A 267 9.59 -3.95 -29.09
CA VAL A 267 10.95 -3.68 -29.62
C VAL A 267 11.41 -2.26 -29.30
N ASP A 268 10.51 -1.29 -29.35
CA ASP A 268 10.80 0.13 -29.08
C ASP A 268 10.49 0.58 -27.64
N ASP A 269 9.97 -0.31 -26.80
CA ASP A 269 9.66 -0.02 -25.40
C ASP A 269 10.90 -0.16 -24.50
N ILE A 270 10.79 0.33 -23.26
CA ILE A 270 11.78 0.12 -22.21
C ILE A 270 11.35 -1.11 -21.42
N VAL A 271 12.09 -2.21 -21.53
CA VAL A 271 11.73 -3.46 -20.86
C VAL A 271 12.58 -3.67 -19.62
N ILE A 272 11.91 -3.86 -18.49
CA ILE A 272 12.52 -4.12 -17.19
C ILE A 272 12.36 -5.61 -16.89
N TYR A 273 13.47 -6.31 -16.71
CA TYR A 273 13.48 -7.70 -16.26
C TYR A 273 14.08 -7.82 -14.86
N PRO A 274 13.55 -8.70 -13.99
CA PRO A 274 14.28 -9.13 -12.81
C PRO A 274 15.53 -9.93 -13.20
N GLU A 275 16.48 -10.03 -12.27
CA GLU A 275 17.74 -10.75 -12.42
C GLU A 275 17.58 -12.24 -12.72
N VAL A 276 16.46 -12.82 -12.27
CA VAL A 276 16.14 -14.24 -12.51
C VAL A 276 15.66 -14.52 -13.94
N ALA A 277 15.37 -13.48 -14.73
CA ALA A 277 14.90 -13.65 -16.10
C ALA A 277 16.07 -13.92 -17.06
N PRO A 278 15.98 -14.91 -17.95
CA PRO A 278 17.05 -15.21 -18.90
C PRO A 278 17.07 -14.21 -20.06
N GLY A 279 18.19 -13.54 -20.29
CA GLY A 279 18.42 -12.66 -21.44
C GLY A 279 17.31 -11.62 -21.72
N ASN A 280 17.13 -11.28 -23.00
CA ASN A 280 16.16 -10.30 -23.50
C ASN A 280 15.00 -10.98 -24.26
N LEU A 281 14.07 -11.58 -23.51
CA LEU A 281 12.98 -12.40 -24.06
C LEU A 281 12.02 -11.66 -25.01
N LEU A 282 11.79 -10.38 -24.75
CA LEU A 282 10.92 -9.50 -25.52
C LEU A 282 11.67 -8.74 -26.63
N GLN A 283 12.93 -9.08 -26.91
CA GLN A 283 13.74 -8.51 -28.00
C GLN A 283 13.74 -6.97 -28.02
N ALA A 284 13.63 -6.35 -26.85
CA ALA A 284 13.58 -4.91 -26.74
C ALA A 284 14.95 -4.31 -27.03
N LYS A 285 14.99 -3.17 -27.71
CA LYS A 285 16.24 -2.42 -27.92
C LYS A 285 16.80 -1.84 -26.61
N ARG A 286 15.95 -1.68 -25.59
CA ARG A 286 16.26 -0.98 -24.34
C ARG A 286 15.91 -1.90 -23.19
N VAL A 287 16.93 -2.44 -22.55
CA VAL A 287 16.78 -3.43 -21.50
C VAL A 287 17.32 -2.87 -20.19
N VAL A 288 16.49 -2.95 -19.17
CA VAL A 288 16.88 -2.69 -17.79
C VAL A 288 16.86 -4.01 -17.03
N ARG A 289 17.98 -4.34 -16.40
CA ARG A 289 18.10 -5.49 -15.50
C ARG A 289 17.97 -5.03 -14.06
N TYR A 290 16.88 -5.42 -13.41
CA TYR A 290 16.61 -5.07 -12.02
C TYR A 290 17.11 -6.17 -11.08
N ILE A 291 18.18 -5.87 -10.33
CA ILE A 291 18.86 -6.81 -9.44
C ILE A 291 18.15 -6.86 -8.09
N LEU A 292 17.24 -7.85 -7.92
CA LEU A 292 16.46 -8.05 -6.69
C LEU A 292 17.12 -9.02 -5.70
N ASN A 293 18.17 -9.74 -6.14
CA ASN A 293 18.94 -10.66 -5.32
C ASN A 293 20.35 -10.85 -5.94
N THR A 294 21.20 -11.60 -5.25
CA THR A 294 22.51 -12.01 -5.77
C THR A 294 22.35 -12.74 -7.12
N PRO A 295 22.94 -12.24 -8.22
CA PRO A 295 22.89 -12.89 -9.53
C PRO A 295 23.33 -14.37 -9.46
N GLY A 296 22.57 -15.24 -10.12
CA GLY A 296 22.79 -16.70 -10.13
C GLY A 296 22.47 -17.44 -8.83
N LYS A 297 21.92 -16.78 -7.79
CA LYS A 297 21.53 -17.46 -6.52
C LYS A 297 20.18 -18.17 -6.62
N LEU A 298 19.24 -17.65 -7.42
CA LEU A 298 17.87 -18.17 -7.53
C LEU A 298 17.52 -18.59 -8.95
N GLY A 299 16.80 -19.72 -9.07
CA GLY A 299 16.21 -20.19 -10.33
C GLY A 299 17.25 -20.47 -11.41
N HIS A 300 16.92 -20.10 -12.65
CA HIS A 300 17.80 -20.15 -13.83
C HIS A 300 18.48 -18.80 -14.10
N GLY A 301 18.54 -17.91 -13.10
CA GLY A 301 19.08 -16.56 -13.26
C GLY A 301 20.54 -16.57 -13.69
N GLU A 302 20.90 -15.63 -14.55
CA GLU A 302 22.25 -15.48 -15.08
C GLU A 302 23.19 -14.82 -14.06
N LYS A 303 24.50 -14.96 -14.28
CA LYS A 303 25.53 -14.29 -13.47
C LYS A 303 26.07 -13.03 -14.14
N HIS A 304 25.87 -12.91 -15.45
CA HIS A 304 26.33 -11.83 -16.29
C HIS A 304 25.22 -11.50 -17.28
N TYR A 305 25.07 -10.23 -17.61
CA TYR A 305 24.00 -9.72 -18.47
C TYR A 305 24.62 -9.02 -19.68
N GLY A 306 23.81 -8.71 -20.69
CA GLY A 306 24.31 -8.06 -21.91
C GLY A 306 24.99 -6.72 -21.63
N ALA A 307 26.05 -6.40 -22.39
CA ALA A 307 26.81 -5.15 -22.22
C ALA A 307 25.96 -3.89 -22.48
N ASP A 308 24.89 -4.02 -23.26
CA ASP A 308 23.96 -2.93 -23.59
C ASP A 308 22.78 -2.84 -22.60
N GLU A 309 22.72 -3.72 -21.59
CA GLU A 309 21.68 -3.67 -20.55
C GLU A 309 22.05 -2.64 -19.46
N VAL A 310 21.07 -1.86 -19.02
CA VAL A 310 21.22 -1.00 -17.85
C VAL A 310 20.90 -1.79 -16.60
N LEU A 311 21.88 -1.97 -15.73
CA LEU A 311 21.68 -2.64 -14.45
C LEU A 311 21.29 -1.64 -13.37
N VAL A 312 20.29 -2.00 -12.56
CA VAL A 312 19.82 -1.23 -11.41
C VAL A 312 19.66 -2.20 -10.24
N ALA A 313 20.18 -1.87 -9.06
CA ALA A 313 20.05 -2.69 -7.87
C ALA A 313 18.86 -2.31 -7.01
N TYR A 314 18.24 -3.28 -6.35
CA TYR A 314 17.16 -3.01 -5.40
C TYR A 314 17.61 -2.24 -4.16
N ASN A 315 18.84 -2.47 -3.67
CA ASN A 315 19.34 -1.83 -2.45
C ASN A 315 20.85 -1.62 -2.52
N ARG A 316 21.45 -0.93 -1.53
CA ARG A 316 22.88 -0.60 -1.57
C ARG A 316 23.77 -1.85 -1.44
N HIS A 317 23.29 -2.89 -0.78
CA HIS A 317 24.00 -4.17 -0.71
C HIS A 317 24.16 -4.85 -2.08
N LEU A 318 23.20 -4.66 -2.99
CA LEU A 318 23.24 -5.19 -4.35
C LEU A 318 23.85 -4.22 -5.35
N ALA A 319 24.12 -2.96 -4.96
CA ALA A 319 24.67 -1.92 -5.82
C ALA A 319 26.01 -2.28 -6.51
N PRO A 320 26.91 -3.11 -5.94
CA PRO A 320 28.09 -3.61 -6.65
C PRO A 320 27.79 -4.38 -7.93
N TYR A 321 26.56 -4.91 -8.11
CA TYR A 321 26.13 -5.58 -9.35
C TYR A 321 25.57 -4.62 -10.40
N ALA A 322 25.44 -3.32 -10.08
CA ALA A 322 24.72 -2.34 -10.91
C ALA A 322 25.46 -0.99 -11.00
N ASP A 323 26.80 -1.01 -10.91
CA ASP A 323 27.65 0.19 -10.91
C ASP A 323 27.22 1.28 -9.90
N GLY A 324 26.71 0.87 -8.74
CA GLY A 324 26.24 1.81 -7.71
C GLY A 324 24.81 2.32 -7.91
N ARG A 325 24.12 1.99 -9.01
CA ARG A 325 22.75 2.45 -9.28
C ARG A 325 21.76 1.70 -8.40
N VAL A 326 20.93 2.42 -7.66
CA VAL A 326 19.96 1.85 -6.72
C VAL A 326 18.57 2.43 -6.97
N LEU A 327 17.57 1.55 -6.98
CA LEU A 327 16.16 1.88 -6.89
C LEU A 327 15.51 0.94 -5.89
N GLN A 328 15.28 1.41 -4.66
CA GLN A 328 14.67 0.62 -3.59
C GLN A 328 13.18 0.93 -3.49
N VAL A 329 12.39 0.21 -4.29
CA VAL A 329 10.93 0.38 -4.33
C VAL A 329 10.31 0.05 -2.96
N PRO A 330 9.58 0.97 -2.33
CA PRO A 330 8.92 0.71 -1.05
C PRO A 330 7.77 -0.27 -1.27
N SER A 331 7.92 -1.48 -0.74
CA SER A 331 6.95 -2.58 -0.85
C SER A 331 6.65 -3.19 0.53
N ILE A 332 6.09 -2.35 1.42
CA ILE A 332 5.51 -2.80 2.70
C ILE A 332 4.15 -2.13 2.86
N GLU A 333 3.14 -2.96 3.11
CA GLU A 333 1.76 -2.55 3.27
C GLU A 333 1.55 -1.83 4.62
N PRO A 334 0.67 -0.81 4.67
CA PRO A 334 0.53 0.01 5.87
C PRO A 334 -0.01 -0.69 7.12
N PHE A 335 -0.62 -1.88 6.97
CA PHE A 335 -1.13 -2.65 8.11
C PHE A 335 -0.02 -3.37 8.91
N PHE A 336 1.23 -3.34 8.43
CA PHE A 336 2.40 -3.72 9.23
C PHE A 336 2.78 -2.56 10.16
N HIS A 337 2.28 -2.63 11.40
CA HIS A 337 2.50 -1.62 12.44
C HIS A 337 2.41 -2.24 13.83
N ALA A 338 2.94 -1.57 14.85
CA ALA A 338 2.96 -2.07 16.23
C ALA A 338 1.67 -1.79 17.04
N ARG A 339 0.68 -1.07 16.48
CA ARG A 339 -0.58 -0.77 17.20
C ARG A 339 -1.33 -2.05 17.59
N GLY A 340 -1.71 -2.16 18.87
CA GLY A 340 -2.42 -3.33 19.39
C GLY A 340 -1.54 -4.58 19.57
N ARG A 341 -0.22 -4.41 19.58
CA ARG A 341 0.75 -5.47 19.85
C ARG A 341 0.49 -6.08 21.23
N THR A 342 0.42 -7.40 21.28
CA THR A 342 0.25 -8.18 22.51
C THR A 342 1.56 -8.81 22.96
N GLY A 343 2.48 -9.09 22.03
CA GLY A 343 3.68 -9.89 22.31
C GLY A 343 3.34 -11.31 22.77
N GLY A 344 4.33 -12.01 23.33
CA GLY A 344 4.16 -13.26 24.05
C GLY A 344 4.63 -14.53 23.35
N VAL A 345 5.01 -14.48 22.07
CA VAL A 345 5.61 -15.63 21.37
C VAL A 345 6.92 -15.26 20.67
N ASN A 346 7.77 -16.25 20.41
CA ASN A 346 8.89 -16.11 19.48
C ASN A 346 8.56 -16.84 18.18
N ALA A 347 9.12 -16.37 17.08
CA ALA A 347 8.93 -16.99 15.77
C ALA A 347 10.25 -17.14 15.04
N PHE A 348 10.32 -18.05 14.08
CA PHE A 348 11.46 -18.16 13.19
C PHE A 348 11.04 -18.24 11.71
N TYR A 349 11.93 -17.80 10.83
CA TYR A 349 11.73 -17.83 9.38
C TYR A 349 12.98 -18.35 8.69
N VAL A 350 12.85 -19.43 7.93
CA VAL A 350 13.99 -20.04 7.22
C VAL A 350 14.31 -19.28 5.92
N GLY A 351 13.27 -18.88 5.18
CA GLY A 351 13.42 -18.15 3.91
C GLY A 351 14.37 -18.81 2.92
N LYS A 352 15.34 -18.03 2.42
CA LYS A 352 16.40 -18.48 1.48
C LYS A 352 17.58 -19.17 2.19
N GLY A 353 17.56 -19.23 3.52
CA GLY A 353 18.60 -19.84 4.33
C GLY A 353 18.44 -21.36 4.45
N LYS A 354 19.26 -21.95 5.34
CA LYS A 354 19.17 -23.35 5.73
C LYS A 354 18.79 -23.42 7.20
N ASN A 355 17.77 -24.20 7.55
CA ASN A 355 17.41 -24.41 8.95
C ASN A 355 18.49 -25.26 9.64
N LEU A 356 19.19 -24.64 10.60
CA LEU A 356 20.23 -25.29 11.41
C LEU A 356 19.73 -25.73 12.79
N GLY A 357 18.46 -25.48 13.13
CA GLY A 357 17.91 -25.74 14.46
C GLY A 357 18.46 -24.84 15.58
N ALA A 358 19.17 -23.76 15.23
CA ALA A 358 19.79 -22.84 16.19
C ALA A 358 18.85 -21.74 16.77
N HIS A 359 17.55 -21.77 16.43
CA HIS A 359 16.56 -20.89 17.08
C HIS A 359 16.11 -21.49 18.42
N PRO A 360 15.64 -20.70 19.39
CA PRO A 360 15.15 -21.22 20.66
C PRO A 360 13.97 -22.19 20.51
N GLU A 361 13.86 -23.14 21.45
CA GLU A 361 12.69 -24.04 21.51
C GLU A 361 11.38 -23.24 21.68
N GLY A 362 10.29 -23.78 21.12
CA GLY A 362 8.97 -23.16 21.20
C GLY A 362 8.73 -22.00 20.24
N CYS A 363 9.69 -21.68 19.35
CA CYS A 363 9.45 -20.71 18.28
C CYS A 363 8.43 -21.25 17.26
N ILE A 364 7.49 -20.41 16.85
CA ILE A 364 6.53 -20.72 15.79
C ILE A 364 7.18 -20.49 14.43
N GLU A 365 7.12 -21.48 13.54
CA GLU A 365 7.67 -21.35 12.18
C GLU A 365 6.77 -20.50 11.29
N ILE A 366 7.37 -19.49 10.66
CA ILE A 366 6.78 -18.76 9.53
C ILE A 366 7.20 -19.49 8.24
N THR A 367 6.22 -19.85 7.42
CA THR A 367 6.42 -20.57 6.15
C THR A 367 5.78 -19.81 4.99
N LYS A 368 5.90 -20.34 3.77
CA LYS A 368 5.20 -19.78 2.60
C LYS A 368 3.67 -19.87 2.69
N ALA A 369 3.16 -20.81 3.50
CA ALA A 369 1.73 -21.07 3.69
C ALA A 369 1.19 -20.51 5.01
N PHE A 370 2.07 -20.12 5.93
CA PHE A 370 1.70 -19.62 7.24
C PHE A 370 2.55 -18.42 7.66
N PRO A 371 1.93 -17.32 8.10
CA PRO A 371 0.52 -16.98 7.96
C PRO A 371 0.04 -16.93 6.51
N ALA A 372 -1.24 -17.27 6.27
CA ALA A 372 -1.76 -17.48 4.92
C ALA A 372 -1.89 -16.20 4.08
N THR A 373 -2.13 -15.06 4.74
CA THR A 373 -2.28 -13.75 4.08
C THR A 373 -1.29 -12.74 4.65
N ARG A 374 -1.08 -11.64 3.91
CA ARG A 374 -0.20 -10.53 4.36
C ARG A 374 -0.70 -9.89 5.65
N SER A 375 -2.00 -9.68 5.77
CA SER A 375 -2.55 -9.09 6.98
C SER A 375 -2.54 -10.06 8.15
N ALA A 376 -2.79 -11.36 7.91
CA ALA A 376 -2.59 -12.40 8.93
C ALA A 376 -1.13 -12.46 9.39
N MET A 377 -0.17 -12.24 8.48
CA MET A 377 1.24 -12.06 8.82
C MET A 377 1.43 -10.86 9.75
N ALA A 378 0.88 -9.69 9.43
CA ALA A 378 1.00 -8.52 10.30
C ALA A 378 0.36 -8.74 11.68
N ASN A 379 -0.82 -9.35 11.74
CA ASN A 379 -1.51 -9.72 12.98
C ASN A 379 -0.66 -10.69 13.81
N PHE A 380 -0.07 -11.71 13.19
CA PHE A 380 0.82 -12.65 13.84
C PHE A 380 2.11 -11.97 14.33
N LEU A 381 2.75 -11.13 13.52
CA LEU A 381 3.97 -10.42 13.94
C LEU A 381 3.71 -9.51 15.15
N ARG A 382 2.48 -8.98 15.32
CA ARG A 382 2.09 -8.23 16.53
C ARG A 382 1.99 -9.10 17.80
N THR A 383 2.07 -10.42 17.70
CA THR A 383 2.22 -11.33 18.84
C THR A 383 3.69 -11.77 19.05
N VAL A 384 4.58 -11.52 18.08
CA VAL A 384 5.95 -12.03 18.08
C VAL A 384 6.93 -11.05 18.74
N ASP A 385 7.54 -11.42 19.87
CA ASP A 385 8.60 -10.66 20.57
C ASP A 385 9.91 -10.66 19.81
N THR A 386 10.42 -11.86 19.48
CA THR A 386 11.63 -12.00 18.68
C THR A 386 11.37 -12.86 17.45
N LEU A 387 11.70 -12.33 16.28
CA LEU A 387 11.78 -13.06 15.02
C LEU A 387 13.24 -13.49 14.77
N TYR A 388 13.47 -14.80 14.69
CA TYR A 388 14.75 -15.38 14.30
C TYR A 388 14.72 -15.72 12.80
N THR A 389 15.55 -15.10 11.98
CA THR A 389 15.61 -15.38 10.54
C THR A 389 16.90 -16.10 10.15
N TYR A 390 16.82 -17.08 9.25
CA TYR A 390 17.99 -17.68 8.57
C TYR A 390 18.25 -17.02 7.21
N ASP A 391 17.38 -16.09 6.82
CA ASP A 391 17.47 -15.33 5.58
C ASP A 391 18.09 -13.96 5.91
N ASP A 392 19.31 -13.76 5.42
CA ASP A 392 20.12 -12.55 5.57
C ASP A 392 19.59 -11.36 4.75
N PHE A 393 18.63 -11.61 3.84
CA PHE A 393 17.99 -10.61 2.98
C PHE A 393 16.50 -10.93 2.78
N THR A 394 15.74 -10.94 3.88
CA THR A 394 14.28 -11.12 3.86
C THR A 394 13.53 -9.80 4.03
N MET A 395 12.47 -9.62 3.23
CA MET A 395 11.51 -8.53 3.42
C MET A 395 10.69 -8.69 4.71
N LEU A 396 10.67 -9.89 5.29
CA LEU A 396 9.98 -10.14 6.54
C LEU A 396 10.64 -9.42 7.72
N ALA A 397 11.94 -9.16 7.66
CA ALA A 397 12.67 -8.49 8.73
C ALA A 397 12.18 -7.04 8.93
N PRO A 398 12.12 -6.16 7.90
CA PRO A 398 11.57 -4.82 8.08
C PRO A 398 10.07 -4.81 8.38
N GLU A 399 9.30 -5.78 7.85
CA GLU A 399 7.87 -5.96 8.19
C GLU A 399 7.69 -6.26 9.69
N ALA A 400 8.51 -7.17 10.25
CA ALA A 400 8.49 -7.52 11.65
C ALA A 400 8.91 -6.35 12.55
N GLN A 401 9.93 -5.58 12.15
CA GLN A 401 10.32 -4.38 12.89
C GLN A 401 9.20 -3.35 12.97
N ARG A 402 8.45 -3.13 11.89
CA ARG A 402 7.29 -2.23 11.91
C ARG A 402 6.17 -2.73 12.83
N CYS A 403 6.03 -4.04 12.99
CA CYS A 403 5.16 -4.66 13.99
C CYS A 403 5.71 -4.66 15.42
N GLY A 404 6.90 -4.07 15.65
CA GLY A 404 7.54 -3.95 16.96
C GLY A 404 8.34 -5.19 17.39
N CYS A 405 8.63 -6.12 16.48
CA CYS A 405 9.44 -7.29 16.80
C CYS A 405 10.92 -6.93 16.89
N ARG A 406 11.65 -7.57 17.82
CA ARG A 406 13.11 -7.69 17.70
C ARG A 406 13.41 -8.70 16.59
N VAL A 407 14.39 -8.42 15.74
CA VAL A 407 14.78 -9.32 14.65
C VAL A 407 16.25 -9.73 14.82
N LEU A 408 16.50 -11.03 14.81
CA LEU A 408 17.83 -11.63 14.96
C LEU A 408 18.14 -12.54 13.78
N LEU A 409 19.35 -12.42 13.23
CA LEU A 409 19.84 -13.28 12.16
C LEU A 409 20.57 -14.49 12.75
N ILE A 410 20.25 -15.67 12.24
CA ILE A 410 20.99 -16.90 12.51
C ILE A 410 21.95 -17.11 11.34
N HIS A 411 23.23 -16.94 11.60
CA HIS A 411 24.28 -17.11 10.61
C HIS A 411 24.48 -18.58 10.24
N ARG A 412 25.22 -18.84 9.15
CA ARG A 412 25.46 -20.20 8.64
C ARG A 412 26.25 -21.08 9.61
N GLU A 413 26.99 -20.45 10.51
CA GLU A 413 27.76 -21.08 11.58
C GLU A 413 26.88 -21.44 12.79
N GLY A 414 25.59 -21.09 12.77
CA GLY A 414 24.64 -21.32 13.85
C GLY A 414 24.67 -20.28 14.97
N THR A 415 25.48 -19.22 14.83
CA THR A 415 25.51 -18.10 15.76
C THR A 415 24.33 -17.17 15.53
N ILE A 416 23.85 -16.55 16.62
CA ILE A 416 22.75 -15.56 16.57
C ILE A 416 23.36 -14.17 16.70
N GLY A 417 23.07 -13.32 15.72
CA GLY A 417 23.52 -11.93 15.67
C GLY A 417 22.39 -10.96 15.37
N GLU A 418 22.72 -9.66 15.37
CA GLU A 418 21.80 -8.66 14.87
C GLU A 418 21.54 -8.87 13.38
N CYS A 419 20.28 -8.75 12.97
CA CYS A 419 19.95 -8.77 11.56
C CYS A 419 20.47 -7.46 10.92
N PRO A 420 21.30 -7.52 9.87
CA PRO A 420 21.73 -6.32 9.16
C PRO A 420 20.50 -5.71 8.49
N MET A 421 19.99 -4.63 9.08
CA MET A 421 18.81 -3.94 8.59
C MET A 421 19.23 -2.73 7.80
N GLU A 422 18.97 -2.75 6.50
CA GLU A 422 19.02 -1.55 5.69
C GLU A 422 17.65 -0.86 5.80
N PRO A 423 17.57 0.38 6.31
CA PRO A 423 16.32 1.10 6.34
C PRO A 423 15.81 1.29 4.91
N PHE A 424 14.49 1.27 4.74
CA PHE A 424 13.91 1.76 3.48
C PHE A 424 14.32 3.21 3.26
N PRO A 425 14.48 3.65 2.00
CA PRO A 425 14.67 5.06 1.72
C PRO A 425 13.49 5.84 2.29
N SER A 426 13.77 7.04 2.79
CA SER A 426 12.74 8.06 2.96
C SER A 426 12.03 8.32 1.63
N GLU A 427 10.83 8.90 1.68
CA GLU A 427 10.10 9.23 0.44
C GLU A 427 10.92 10.16 -0.47
N GLU A 428 11.65 11.12 0.10
CA GLU A 428 12.53 12.01 -0.66
C GLU A 428 13.66 11.24 -1.35
N GLU A 429 14.37 10.37 -0.62
CA GLU A 429 15.40 9.52 -1.21
C GLU A 429 14.84 8.60 -2.29
N PHE A 430 13.65 8.03 -2.08
CA PHE A 430 13.00 7.19 -3.08
C PHE A 430 12.60 7.99 -4.33
N ARG A 431 12.06 9.21 -4.16
CA ARG A 431 11.74 10.10 -5.28
C ARG A 431 12.98 10.48 -6.08
N VAL A 432 14.11 10.73 -5.41
CA VAL A 432 15.41 10.96 -6.07
C VAL A 432 15.82 9.72 -6.87
N GLN A 433 15.81 8.52 -6.25
CA GLN A 433 16.14 7.27 -6.93
C GLN A 433 15.23 7.01 -8.15
N LEU A 434 13.92 7.24 -8.00
CA LEU A 434 12.95 7.07 -9.09
C LEU A 434 13.18 8.08 -10.20
N HIS A 435 13.46 9.34 -9.87
CA HIS A 435 13.78 10.36 -10.86
C HIS A 435 15.08 10.04 -11.62
N GLU A 436 16.15 9.65 -10.91
CA GLU A 436 17.40 9.22 -11.53
C GLU A 436 17.22 8.00 -12.43
N PHE A 437 16.41 7.03 -11.99
CA PHE A 437 16.02 5.88 -12.78
C PHE A 437 15.29 6.28 -14.07
N ILE A 438 14.32 7.19 -14.00
CA ILE A 438 13.57 7.68 -15.15
C ILE A 438 14.49 8.44 -16.11
N GLU A 439 15.34 9.32 -15.61
CA GLU A 439 16.29 10.09 -16.43
C GLU A 439 17.33 9.19 -17.12
N LEU A 440 17.80 8.17 -16.41
CA LEU A 440 18.70 7.16 -16.96
C LEU A 440 18.04 6.39 -18.11
N THR A 441 16.80 5.92 -17.89
CA THR A 441 16.09 5.05 -18.85
C THR A 441 15.50 5.82 -20.02
N ARG A 442 15.21 7.12 -19.88
CA ARG A 442 14.84 8.01 -20.99
C ARG A 442 15.96 8.20 -22.03
N ARG A 443 17.22 8.08 -21.60
CA ARG A 443 18.39 8.24 -22.47
C ARG A 443 18.68 7.01 -23.35
N LEU A 444 18.06 5.88 -23.05
CA LEU A 444 18.05 4.67 -23.89
C LEU A 444 17.12 4.89 -25.09
#